data_AF-A0A8B5WFA1-F1
#
_entry.id   AF-A0A8B5WFA1-F1
#
_cell.length_a   1.000
_cell.length_b   1.000
_cell.length_c   1.000
_cell.angle_alpha   90.00
_cell.angle_beta   90.00
_cell.angle_gamma   90.00
#
_symmetry.space_group_name_H-M   'P 1'
#
loop_
_entity.id
_entity.type
_entity.pdbx_description
1 polymer ?
#
loop_
_entity_poly.entity_id
_entity_poly.type
_entity_poly.pdbx_seq_one_letter_code
_entity_poly.pdbx_strand_id
1 'polypeptide(L)' 'MITMFICVCNALPEETVRTLAREGMSFEEIQAVTGCSSCCGSCREFAEAVIEQSRHLPGSRSSTLPVLSMA' A
#
# COMPACT_ATOMS: atom_id res chain seq x y z
N MET A 1 18.77 -5.36 -11.44
CA MET A 1 17.39 -5.14 -10.97
C MET A 1 17.35 -3.73 -10.39
N ILE A 2 16.36 -2.91 -10.75
CA ILE A 2 16.23 -1.53 -10.24
C ILE A 2 15.20 -1.56 -9.11
N THR A 3 15.60 -1.10 -7.92
CA THR A 3 14.71 -0.96 -6.76
C THR A 3 14.12 0.44 -6.75
N MET A 4 12.80 0.55 -6.64
CA MET A 4 12.13 1.83 -6.46
C MET A 4 12.04 2.14 -4.97
N PHE A 5 12.39 3.36 -4.58
CA PHE A 5 12.23 3.83 -3.20
C PHE A 5 10.98 4.68 -3.08
N ILE A 6 10.14 4.37 -2.09
CA ILE A 6 9.02 5.23 -1.70
C ILE A 6 9.54 6.41 -0.88
N CYS A 7 10.43 6.16 0.08
CA CYS A 7 11.02 7.20 0.92
C CYS A 7 12.52 7.23 0.71
N VAL A 8 13.01 8.28 0.04
CA VAL A 8 14.45 8.47 -0.19
C VAL A 8 15.20 8.87 1.09
N CYS A 9 14.57 9.63 1.98
CA CYS A 9 15.18 10.07 3.24
C CYS A 9 15.54 8.91 4.15
N ASN A 10 14.70 7.87 4.19
CA ASN A 10 14.88 6.70 5.04
C ASN A 10 15.23 5.43 4.24
N ALA A 11 15.60 5.59 2.97
CA ALA A 11 15.94 4.49 2.06
C ALA A 11 14.94 3.32 2.11
N LEU A 12 13.64 3.61 2.02
CA LEU A 12 12.57 2.63 2.11
C LEU A 12 12.13 2.13 0.72
N PRO A 13 12.38 0.86 0.37
CA PRO A 13 11.95 0.29 -0.90
C PRO A 13 10.44 0.11 -1.00
N GLU A 14 9.90 0.22 -2.20
CA GLU A 14 8.48 -0.01 -2.49
C GLU A 14 8.03 -1.42 -2.09
N GLU A 15 8.83 -2.44 -2.42
CA GLU A 15 8.50 -3.83 -2.11
C GLU A 15 8.36 -4.09 -0.62
N THR A 16 9.11 -3.36 0.21
CA THR A 16 9.02 -3.46 1.67
C THR A 16 7.67 -2.92 2.14
N VAL A 17 7.27 -1.73 1.66
CA VAL A 17 5.98 -1.12 2.00
C VAL A 17 4.82 -2.02 1.56
N ARG A 18 4.88 -2.56 0.34
CA ARG A 18 3.85 -3.48 -0.17
C ARG A 18 3.74 -4.76 0.66
N THR A 19 4.87 -5.28 1.14
CA THR A 19 4.90 -6.48 1.99
C THR A 19 4.25 -6.21 3.34
N LEU A 20 4.68 -5.15 4.05
CA LEU A 20 4.09 -4.76 5.34
C LEU A 20 2.60 -4.43 5.23
N ALA A 21 2.19 -3.79 4.13
CA ALA A 21 0.78 -3.50 3.86
C ALA A 21 -0.06 -4.78 3.66
N ARG A 22 0.49 -5.81 2.99
CA ARG A 22 -0.17 -7.12 2.83
C ARG A 22 -0.24 -7.90 4.14
N GLU A 23 0.70 -7.66 5.06
CA GLU A 23 0.66 -8.18 6.43
C GLU A 23 -0.38 -7.45 7.31
N GLY A 24 -1.06 -6.44 6.76
CA GLY A 24 -2.15 -5.73 7.42
C GLY A 24 -1.72 -4.50 8.21
N MET A 25 -0.44 -4.09 8.13
CA MET A 25 0.02 -2.91 8.84
C MET A 25 -0.64 -1.62 8.33
N SER A 26 -0.92 -0.71 9.27
CA SER A 26 -1.32 0.68 9.06
C SER A 26 -0.15 1.54 8.59
N PHE A 27 -0.46 2.73 8.07
CA PHE A 27 0.58 3.70 7.72
C PHE A 27 1.38 4.09 8.96
N GLU A 28 0.72 4.29 10.09
CA GLU A 28 1.32 4.66 11.37
C GLU A 28 2.29 3.57 11.87
N GLU A 29 1.91 2.30 11.75
CA GLU A 29 2.79 1.17 12.10
C GLU A 29 4.00 1.09 11.16
N ILE A 30 3.78 1.23 9.85
CA ILE A 30 4.87 1.24 8.85
C ILE A 30 5.80 2.42 9.11
N GLN A 31 5.27 3.61 9.39
CA GLN A 31 6.04 4.80 9.74
C GLN A 31 6.86 4.57 11.02
N ALA A 32 6.28 3.97 12.06
CA ALA A 32 6.96 3.72 13.32
C ALA A 32 8.17 2.78 13.16
N VAL A 33 8.08 1.76 12.31
CA VAL A 33 9.16 0.77 12.13
C VAL A 33 10.17 1.14 11.04
N THR A 34 9.77 1.92 10.03
CA THR A 34 10.64 2.28 8.88
C THR A 34 11.12 3.73 8.89
N GLY A 35 10.50 4.59 9.69
CA GLY A 35 10.66 6.03 9.60
C GLY A 35 10.00 6.66 8.36
N CYS A 36 9.21 5.94 7.56
CA CYS A 36 8.56 6.51 6.38
C CYS A 36 7.87 7.84 6.70
N SER A 37 8.14 8.89 5.91
CA SER A 37 7.56 10.23 6.09
C SER A 37 7.94 10.99 7.37
N SER A 38 8.97 10.55 8.12
CA SER A 38 9.41 11.25 9.34
C SER A 38 10.41 12.40 9.12
N CYS A 39 10.95 12.55 7.90
CA CYS A 39 11.97 13.57 7.58
C CYS A 39 11.38 14.76 6.80
N CYS A 40 11.20 14.64 5.48
CA CYS A 40 10.67 15.72 4.65
C CYS A 40 9.15 15.65 4.40
N GLY A 41 8.53 14.50 4.67
CA GLY A 41 7.10 14.27 4.46
C GLY A 41 6.63 14.07 3.01
N SER A 42 7.48 14.32 2.01
CA SER A 42 7.06 14.36 0.59
C SER A 42 6.55 13.02 0.03
N CYS A 43 6.90 11.89 0.66
CA CYS A 43 6.43 10.57 0.25
C CYS A 43 5.06 10.19 0.83
N ARG A 44 4.45 11.00 1.71
CA ARG A 44 3.29 10.60 2.53
C ARG A 44 2.11 10.09 1.70
N GLU A 45 1.56 10.96 0.84
CA GLU A 45 0.36 10.65 0.07
C GLU A 45 0.59 9.43 -0.84
N PHE A 46 1.78 9.35 -1.44
CA PHE A 46 2.14 8.22 -2.28
C PHE A 46 2.29 6.91 -1.48
N ALA A 47 2.92 6.96 -0.30
CA ALA A 47 3.05 5.80 0.59
C ALA A 47 1.69 5.28 1.04
N GLU A 48 0.78 6.18 1.45
CA GLU A 48 -0.59 5.83 1.84
C GLU A 48 -1.35 5.16 0.68
N ALA A 49 -1.23 5.70 -0.54
CA ALA A 49 -1.84 5.10 -1.73
C ALA A 49 -1.28 3.70 -2.05
N VAL A 50 0.03 3.49 -1.92
CA VAL A 50 0.65 2.16 -2.14
C VAL A 50 0.18 1.16 -1.08
N ILE A 51 0.08 1.58 0.18
CA ILE A 51 -0.42 0.73 1.28
C ILE A 51 -1.85 0.28 0.97
N GLU A 52 -2.73 1.22 0.61
CA GLU A 52 -4.13 0.90 0.33
C GLU A 52 -4.27 -0.03 -0.89
N GLN A 53 -3.55 0.25 -1.98
CA GLN A 53 -3.53 -0.64 -3.16
C GLN A 53 -3.01 -2.04 -2.85
N SER A 54 -2.13 -2.18 -1.87
CA SER A 54 -1.49 -3.46 -1.54
C SER A 54 -2.35 -4.35 -0.63
N ARG A 55 -3.29 -3.75 0.12
CA ARG A 55 -4.28 -4.46 0.94
C ARG A 55 -5.33 -5.17 0.08
N HIS A 56 -5.73 -4.52 -1.02
CA HIS A 56 -6.68 -5.10 -1.97
C HIS A 56 -5.97 -6.03 -2.94
N LEU A 57 -5.64 -7.24 -2.49
CA LEU A 57 -5.22 -8.27 -3.44
C LEU A 57 -6.41 -8.61 -4.37
N PRO A 58 -6.22 -8.71 -5.70
CA PRO A 58 -7.22 -9.23 -6.65
C PRO A 58 -7.39 -10.75 -6.45
N GLY A 59 -8.04 -11.13 -5.36
CA GLY A 59 -8.52 -12.48 -5.04
C GLY A 59 -10.01 -12.54 -4.76
N SER A 60 -10.70 -11.40 -4.72
CA SER A 60 -12.16 -11.35 -4.66
C SER A 60 -12.74 -11.45 -6.07
N ARG A 61 -12.91 -12.68 -6.57
CA ARG A 61 -13.98 -12.94 -7.54
C ARG A 61 -15.31 -12.90 -6.80
N SER A 62 -15.78 -11.71 -6.46
CA SER A 62 -17.13 -11.52 -5.95
C SER A 62 -17.84 -10.44 -6.75
N SER A 63 -18.26 -10.82 -7.95
CA SER A 63 -19.45 -10.24 -8.56
C SER A 63 -20.23 -11.32 -9.29
N THR A 64 -20.73 -12.31 -8.54
CA THR A 64 -22.04 -12.89 -8.85
C THR A 64 -23.10 -11.83 -8.55
N LEU A 65 -23.11 -10.76 -9.33
CA LEU A 65 -24.22 -9.82 -9.34
C LEU A 65 -25.35 -10.54 -10.09
N PRO A 66 -26.51 -10.79 -9.48
CA PRO A 66 -27.65 -11.25 -10.24
C PRO A 66 -28.02 -10.14 -11.21
N VAL A 67 -27.84 -10.39 -12.51
CA VAL A 67 -28.47 -9.59 -13.56
C VAL A 67 -29.96 -9.67 -13.27
N LEU A 68 -30.55 -8.59 -12.73
CA LEU A 68 -32.00 -8.47 -12.68
C LEU A 68 -32.51 -8.51 -14.12
N SER A 69 -33.04 -9.68 -14.50
CA SER A 69 -33.94 -9.83 -15.63
C SER A 69 -35.24 -9.12 -15.25
N MET A 70 -35.51 -7.98 -15.88
CA MET A 70 -36.85 -7.39 -15.85
C MET A 70 -37.65 -8.00 -17.00
N ALA A 71 -38.65 -8.79 -16.62
CA ALA A 71 -39.81 -9.09 -17.43
C ALA A 71 -40.77 -7.89 -17.47
#